data_AF-A0A7S3M6Z2-F1
#
_entry.id   AF-A0A7S3M6Z2-F1
#
_cell.length_a   1.000
_cell.length_b   1.000
_cell.length_c   1.000
_cell.angle_alpha   90.00
_cell.angle_beta   90.00
_cell.angle_gamma   90.00
#
_symmetry.space_group_name_H-M   'P 1'
#
loop_
_entity.id
_entity.type
_entity.pdbx_description
1 polymer ?
#
loop_
_entity_poly.entity_id
_entity_poly.type
_entity_poly.pdbx_seq_one_letter_code
_entity_poly.pdbx_strand_id
1 'polypeptide(L)'
;VHSLDGVVKDAMEIVGSFVKVLTSPETEMYVMPEGDEEDGDATEPEDMISTIKNSAKFNHAKDAIHTHLRLAFGGVKEYLNVFQPYRQIYLRNANNVTDISVLFQTGDVEAFQNAIAEYKAQIDQFKGVPRFSDVGVVLVDSCVVKANMIPSPMQCLQAIQQYLPELALQRAQE
;
A
#
# COMPACT_ATOMS: atom_id res chain seq x y z
N VAL A 1 -12.16 7.75 -1.26
CA VAL A 1 -13.27 7.79 -2.26
C VAL A 1 -13.60 9.24 -2.64
N HIS A 2 -13.77 10.18 -1.69
CA HIS A 2 -13.97 11.60 -2.00
C HIS A 2 -12.90 12.25 -2.91
N SER A 3 -11.65 11.78 -2.90
CA SER A 3 -10.63 12.32 -3.81
C SER A 3 -10.82 11.87 -5.26
N LEU A 4 -11.42 10.71 -5.51
CA LEU A 4 -11.56 10.17 -6.86
C LEU A 4 -12.69 10.87 -7.62
N ASP A 5 -13.83 11.12 -6.95
CA ASP A 5 -14.91 11.91 -7.53
C ASP A 5 -14.47 13.36 -7.77
N GLY A 6 -13.55 13.88 -6.95
CA GLY A 6 -12.84 15.13 -7.21
C GLY A 6 -12.03 15.08 -8.51
N VAL A 7 -11.16 14.08 -8.68
CA VAL A 7 -10.36 13.91 -9.91
C VAL A 7 -11.22 13.74 -11.15
N VAL A 8 -12.32 12.98 -11.07
CA VAL A 8 -13.26 12.82 -12.19
C VAL A 8 -13.97 14.15 -12.49
N LYS A 9 -14.31 14.93 -11.47
CA LYS A 9 -14.90 16.26 -11.63
C LYS A 9 -13.90 17.25 -12.24
N ASP A 10 -12.66 17.26 -11.78
CA ASP A 10 -11.61 18.15 -12.31
C ASP A 10 -11.31 17.82 -13.79
N ALA A 11 -11.28 16.52 -14.15
CA ALA A 11 -11.18 16.10 -15.53
C ALA A 11 -12.36 16.61 -16.39
N MET A 12 -13.57 16.61 -15.83
CA MET A 12 -14.75 17.16 -16.50
C MET A 12 -14.72 18.68 -16.62
N GLU A 13 -14.13 19.40 -15.66
CA GLU A 13 -13.92 20.85 -15.75
C GLU A 13 -12.93 21.20 -16.87
N ILE A 14 -11.87 20.41 -17.05
CA ILE A 14 -10.92 20.56 -18.17
C ILE A 14 -11.64 20.33 -19.50
N VAL A 15 -12.42 19.26 -19.64
CA VAL A 15 -13.21 19.01 -20.87
C VAL A 15 -14.19 20.15 -21.14
N GLY A 16 -14.84 20.67 -20.09
CA GLY A 16 -15.72 21.84 -20.18
C GLY A 16 -15.01 23.13 -20.58
N SER A 17 -13.71 23.27 -20.27
CA SER A 17 -12.93 24.44 -20.69
C SER A 17 -12.65 24.47 -22.19
N PHE A 18 -12.45 23.32 -22.84
CA PHE A 18 -12.28 23.23 -24.29
C PHE A 18 -13.53 23.69 -25.04
N VAL A 19 -14.72 23.36 -24.52
CA VAL A 19 -15.98 23.83 -25.11
C VAL A 19 -16.07 25.35 -25.10
N LYS A 20 -15.63 26.01 -24.01
CA LYS A 20 -15.57 27.48 -23.91
C LYS A 20 -14.58 28.11 -24.88
N VAL A 21 -13.46 27.43 -25.13
CA VAL A 21 -12.47 27.88 -26.12
C VAL A 21 -13.05 27.84 -27.53
N LEU A 22 -13.83 26.81 -27.87
CA LEU A 22 -14.48 26.68 -29.19
C LEU A 22 -15.60 27.71 -29.42
N THR A 23 -16.18 28.27 -28.36
CA THR A 23 -17.23 29.32 -28.43
C THR A 23 -16.67 30.73 -28.40
N SER A 24 -15.35 30.91 -28.40
CA SER A 24 -14.75 32.23 -28.38
C SER A 24 -14.92 32.96 -29.72
N PRO A 25 -15.06 34.30 -29.75
CA PRO A 25 -15.19 35.06 -31.01
C PRO A 25 -14.00 34.86 -31.96
N GLU A 26 -12.82 34.54 -31.40
CA GLU A 26 -11.60 34.28 -32.18
C GLU A 26 -11.60 32.90 -32.86
N THR A 27 -12.40 31.95 -32.35
CA THR A 27 -12.50 30.59 -32.89
C THR A 27 -13.77 30.33 -33.67
N GLU A 28 -14.76 31.22 -33.59
CA GLU A 28 -16.09 31.10 -34.21
C GLU A 28 -16.02 30.75 -35.71
N MET A 29 -15.11 31.39 -36.45
CA MET A 29 -14.88 31.16 -37.88
C MET A 29 -14.37 29.73 -38.21
N TYR A 30 -13.92 28.95 -37.23
CA TYR A 30 -13.42 27.58 -37.41
C TYR A 30 -14.42 26.51 -36.94
N VAL A 31 -15.55 26.90 -36.32
CA VAL A 31 -16.54 25.98 -35.76
C VAL A 31 -17.90 26.09 -36.45
N MET A 32 -18.13 27.16 -37.22
CA MET A 32 -19.32 27.29 -38.06
C MET A 32 -19.34 26.23 -39.17
N PRO A 33 -20.45 25.50 -39.38
CA PRO A 33 -20.61 24.65 -40.55
C PRO A 33 -20.56 25.53 -41.80
N GLU A 34 -19.80 25.13 -42.83
CA GLU A 34 -19.84 25.80 -44.14
C GLU A 34 -21.22 25.57 -44.79
N GLY A 35 -22.21 26.41 -44.46
CA GLY A 35 -23.54 26.36 -45.06
C GLY A 35 -24.60 27.07 -44.23
N ASP A 36 -25.18 28.12 -44.82
CA ASP A 36 -26.32 28.90 -44.31
C ASP A 36 -27.44 28.03 -43.73
N GLU A 37 -27.94 28.40 -42.55
CA GLU A 37 -29.37 28.41 -42.23
C GLU A 37 -29.58 29.30 -40.99
N GLU A 38 -30.19 30.47 -41.20
CA GLU A 38 -30.86 31.26 -40.17
C GLU A 38 -31.93 30.37 -39.48
N ASP A 39 -32.10 30.52 -38.15
CA ASP A 39 -32.93 29.71 -37.25
C ASP A 39 -32.33 28.38 -36.76
N GLY A 40 -31.16 28.46 -36.12
CA GLY A 40 -30.67 27.43 -35.20
C GLY A 40 -30.53 27.99 -33.80
N ASP A 41 -31.50 27.71 -32.92
CA ASP A 41 -31.39 27.93 -31.48
C ASP A 41 -30.02 27.43 -31.00
N ALA A 42 -29.14 28.37 -30.67
CA ALA A 42 -27.78 28.09 -30.25
C ALA A 42 -27.86 27.37 -28.90
N THR A 43 -27.98 26.04 -28.97
CA THR A 43 -28.12 25.18 -27.79
C THR A 43 -26.91 25.45 -26.91
N GLU A 44 -27.16 26.06 -25.76
CA GLU A 44 -26.09 26.59 -24.91
C GLU A 44 -25.05 25.48 -24.64
N PRO A 45 -23.74 25.79 -24.71
CA PRO A 45 -22.66 24.81 -24.49
C PRO A 45 -22.70 24.13 -23.10
N GLU A 46 -23.49 24.64 -22.15
CA GLU A 46 -23.80 23.96 -20.89
C GLU A 46 -24.50 22.60 -21.10
N ASP A 47 -25.21 22.41 -22.21
CA ASP A 47 -25.96 21.19 -22.49
C ASP A 47 -25.07 20.01 -22.90
N MET A 48 -23.88 20.26 -23.45
CA MET A 48 -22.97 19.17 -23.82
C MET A 48 -22.34 18.51 -22.58
N ILE A 49 -21.99 19.31 -21.56
CA ILE A 49 -21.45 18.79 -20.29
C ILE A 49 -22.53 18.02 -19.53
N SER A 50 -23.77 18.53 -19.51
CA SER A 50 -24.92 17.85 -18.91
C SER A 50 -25.19 16.51 -19.63
N THR A 51 -25.12 16.51 -20.96
CA THR A 51 -25.31 15.33 -21.82
C THR A 51 -24.23 14.28 -21.57
N ILE A 52 -22.96 14.67 -21.45
CA ILE A 52 -21.87 13.74 -21.13
C ILE A 52 -22.05 13.15 -19.73
N LYS A 53 -22.38 13.97 -18.72
CA LYS A 53 -22.63 13.51 -17.33
C LYS A 53 -23.79 12.52 -17.25
N ASN A 54 -24.84 12.74 -18.04
CA ASN A 54 -26.01 11.88 -18.08
C ASN A 54 -25.83 10.67 -19.01
N SER A 55 -24.77 10.62 -19.81
CA SER A 55 -24.52 9.50 -20.71
C SER A 55 -24.26 8.20 -19.94
N ALA A 56 -24.84 7.11 -20.44
CA ALA A 56 -24.62 5.78 -19.88
C ALA A 56 -23.13 5.37 -19.95
N LYS A 57 -22.40 5.82 -20.99
CA LYS A 57 -20.97 5.53 -21.17
C LYS A 57 -20.13 6.17 -20.06
N PHE A 58 -20.38 7.44 -19.74
CA PHE A 58 -19.66 8.15 -18.68
C PHE A 58 -19.93 7.54 -17.31
N ASN A 59 -21.20 7.27 -16.99
CA ASN A 59 -21.57 6.65 -15.72
C ASN A 59 -20.97 5.24 -15.58
N HIS A 60 -21.02 4.44 -16.64
CA HIS A 60 -20.38 3.12 -16.66
C HIS A 60 -18.85 3.21 -16.47
N ALA A 61 -18.18 4.15 -17.14
CA ALA A 61 -16.74 4.35 -16.97
C ALA A 61 -16.39 4.77 -15.53
N LYS A 62 -17.15 5.71 -14.96
CA LYS A 62 -17.01 6.15 -13.56
C LYS A 62 -17.16 4.97 -12.60
N ASP A 63 -18.21 4.18 -12.76
CA ASP A 63 -18.48 3.03 -11.90
C ASP A 63 -17.44 1.92 -12.07
N ALA A 64 -16.94 1.71 -13.29
CA ALA A 64 -15.85 0.78 -13.57
C ALA A 64 -14.55 1.21 -12.88
N ILE A 65 -14.18 2.50 -12.93
CA ILE A 65 -13.00 3.02 -12.23
C ILE A 65 -13.13 2.78 -10.73
N HIS A 66 -14.28 3.12 -10.13
CA HIS A 66 -14.52 2.86 -8.70
C HIS A 66 -14.43 1.37 -8.35
N THR A 67 -14.99 0.51 -9.20
CA THR A 67 -14.97 -0.94 -9.00
C THR A 67 -13.56 -1.50 -9.08
N HIS A 68 -12.81 -1.19 -10.14
CA HIS A 68 -11.44 -1.66 -10.30
C HIS A 68 -10.50 -1.13 -9.22
N LEU A 69 -10.71 0.10 -8.76
CA LEU A 69 -9.94 0.64 -7.65
C LEU A 69 -10.22 -0.12 -6.35
N ARG A 70 -11.49 -0.41 -6.03
CA ARG A 70 -11.85 -1.25 -4.88
C ARG A 70 -11.24 -2.64 -4.98
N LEU A 71 -11.26 -3.24 -6.16
CA LEU A 71 -10.63 -4.54 -6.40
C LEU A 71 -9.11 -4.49 -6.20
N ALA A 72 -8.44 -3.44 -6.68
CA ALA A 72 -7.01 -3.25 -6.47
C ALA A 72 -6.67 -3.14 -4.98
N PHE A 73 -7.43 -2.35 -4.20
CA PHE A 73 -7.26 -2.28 -2.74
C PHE A 73 -7.58 -3.61 -2.05
N GLY A 74 -8.56 -4.36 -2.53
CA GLY A 74 -8.85 -5.72 -2.09
C GLY A 74 -7.65 -6.66 -2.30
N GLY A 75 -7.06 -6.63 -3.50
CA GLY A 75 -5.86 -7.39 -3.84
C GLY A 75 -4.66 -6.99 -2.98
N VAL A 76 -4.50 -5.70 -2.66
CA VAL A 76 -3.45 -5.26 -1.72
C VAL A 76 -3.67 -5.86 -0.34
N LYS A 77 -4.92 -5.88 0.15
CA LYS A 77 -5.25 -6.49 1.44
C LYS A 77 -4.95 -7.99 1.47
N GLU A 78 -5.18 -8.70 0.37
CA GLU A 78 -4.81 -10.11 0.23
C GLU A 78 -3.29 -10.28 0.19
N TYR A 79 -2.58 -9.43 -0.55
CA TYR A 79 -1.11 -9.43 -0.60
C TYR A 79 -0.49 -9.19 0.78
N LEU A 80 -1.13 -8.42 1.66
CA LEU A 80 -0.63 -8.23 3.03
C LEU A 80 -0.51 -9.55 3.82
N ASN A 81 -1.20 -10.62 3.42
CA ASN A 81 -1.06 -11.94 4.04
C ASN A 81 0.36 -12.53 3.84
N VAL A 82 1.11 -12.12 2.82
CA VAL A 82 2.52 -12.51 2.64
C VAL A 82 3.38 -12.09 3.83
N PHE A 83 3.02 -10.99 4.52
CA PHE A 83 3.75 -10.50 5.70
C PHE A 83 3.30 -11.17 7.00
N GLN A 84 2.20 -11.92 7.01
CA GLN A 84 1.66 -12.54 8.21
C GLN A 84 2.64 -13.48 8.96
N PRO A 85 3.37 -14.40 8.28
CA PRO A 85 4.33 -15.28 8.99
C PRO A 85 5.46 -14.47 9.63
N TYR A 86 5.97 -13.46 8.94
CA TYR A 86 7.00 -12.56 9.46
C TYR A 86 6.52 -11.78 10.69
N ARG A 87 5.24 -11.37 10.69
CA ARG A 87 4.62 -10.69 11.84
C ARG A 87 4.53 -11.60 13.06
N GLN A 88 4.19 -12.87 12.87
CA GLN A 88 4.14 -13.83 13.97
C GLN A 88 5.52 -14.05 14.58
N ILE A 89 6.56 -14.18 13.75
CA ILE A 89 7.95 -14.29 14.23
C ILE A 89 8.34 -13.06 15.05
N TYR A 90 8.07 -11.86 14.53
CA TYR A 90 8.34 -10.61 15.24
C TYR A 90 7.67 -10.56 16.62
N LEU A 91 6.38 -10.90 16.71
CA LEU A 91 5.63 -10.89 17.97
C LEU A 91 6.16 -11.94 18.96
N ARG A 92 6.49 -13.14 18.48
CA ARG A 92 7.08 -14.19 19.32
C ARG A 92 8.43 -13.74 19.88
N ASN A 93 9.27 -13.16 19.05
CA ASN A 93 10.59 -12.68 19.45
C ASN A 93 10.50 -11.52 20.46
N ALA A 94 9.53 -10.62 20.31
CA ALA A 94 9.31 -9.53 21.28
C ALA A 94 8.99 -10.06 22.69
N ASN A 95 8.19 -11.13 22.78
CA ASN A 95 7.93 -11.81 24.05
C ASN A 95 9.20 -12.48 24.59
N ASN A 96 9.96 -13.17 23.72
CA ASN A 96 11.17 -13.88 24.12
C ASN A 96 12.28 -12.96 24.65
N VAL A 97 12.41 -11.73 24.14
CA VAL A 97 13.37 -10.74 24.66
C VAL A 97 13.00 -10.31 26.08
N THR A 98 11.71 -10.20 26.38
CA THR A 98 11.23 -9.77 27.70
C THR A 98 11.41 -10.86 28.76
N ASP A 99 11.19 -12.12 28.38
CA ASP A 99 11.17 -13.27 29.30
C ASP A 99 12.40 -14.19 29.19
N ILE A 100 13.55 -13.66 28.76
CA ILE A 100 14.73 -14.48 28.46
C ILE A 100 15.25 -15.28 29.66
N SER A 101 15.10 -14.75 30.88
CA SER A 101 15.49 -15.42 32.11
C SER A 101 14.59 -16.61 32.47
N VAL A 102 13.32 -16.58 32.05
CA VAL A 102 12.36 -17.68 32.23
C VAL A 102 12.56 -18.74 31.15
N LEU A 103 12.85 -18.31 29.91
CA LEU A 103 13.09 -19.21 28.79
C LEU A 103 14.32 -20.10 28.97
N PHE A 104 15.36 -19.58 29.62
CA PHE A 104 16.64 -20.28 29.80
C PHE A 104 16.97 -20.61 31.27
N GLN A 105 15.95 -20.65 32.13
CA GLN A 105 16.11 -20.86 33.58
C GLN A 105 16.81 -22.18 33.94
N THR A 106 16.60 -23.22 33.13
CA THR A 106 17.27 -24.53 33.27
C THR A 106 18.74 -24.51 32.87
N GLY A 107 19.19 -23.49 32.13
CA GLY A 107 20.58 -23.33 31.71
C GLY A 107 21.09 -24.43 30.80
N ASP A 108 20.20 -25.09 30.07
CA ASP A 108 20.56 -26.15 29.14
C ASP A 108 21.27 -25.57 27.91
N VAL A 109 22.48 -26.06 27.64
CA VAL A 109 23.33 -25.63 26.53
C VAL A 109 22.69 -25.97 25.18
N GLU A 110 21.98 -27.09 25.09
CA GLU A 110 21.27 -27.47 23.86
C GLU A 110 20.13 -26.49 23.55
N ALA A 111 19.40 -26.02 24.57
CA ALA A 111 18.35 -25.01 24.40
C ALA A 111 18.90 -23.69 23.84
N PHE A 112 20.06 -23.23 24.33
CA PHE A 112 20.73 -22.04 23.79
C PHE A 112 21.19 -22.25 22.34
N GLN A 113 21.80 -23.40 22.04
CA GLN A 113 22.26 -23.71 20.69
C GLN A 113 21.11 -23.71 19.68
N ASN A 114 20.00 -24.36 20.04
CA ASN A 114 18.80 -24.44 19.20
C ASN A 114 18.17 -23.06 18.99
N ALA A 115 18.05 -22.24 20.04
CA ALA A 115 17.50 -20.89 19.93
C ALA A 115 18.38 -19.99 19.05
N ILE A 116 19.71 -20.04 19.21
CA ILE A 116 20.65 -19.27 18.36
C ILE A 116 20.54 -19.69 16.89
N ALA A 117 20.45 -21.00 16.63
CA ALA A 117 20.26 -21.51 15.27
C ALA A 117 18.93 -21.04 14.66
N GLU A 118 17.84 -21.06 15.44
CA GLU A 118 16.53 -20.59 15.02
C GLU A 118 16.53 -19.09 14.70
N TYR A 119 17.11 -18.24 15.56
CA TYR A 119 17.18 -16.80 15.30
C TYR A 119 18.04 -16.46 14.08
N LYS A 120 19.12 -17.20 13.83
CA LYS A 120 19.92 -17.05 12.60
C LYS A 120 19.12 -17.43 11.36
N ALA A 121 18.39 -18.56 11.40
CA ALA A 121 17.52 -18.98 10.30
C ALA A 121 16.42 -17.95 10.02
N GLN A 122 15.85 -17.34 11.06
CA GLN A 122 14.88 -16.26 10.91
C GLN A 122 15.47 -15.04 10.21
N ILE A 123 16.70 -14.61 10.56
CA ILE A 123 17.38 -13.49 9.88
C ILE A 123 17.49 -13.75 8.38
N ASP A 124 17.83 -14.98 7.98
CA ASP A 124 17.87 -15.36 6.57
C ASP A 124 16.48 -15.38 5.94
N GLN A 125 15.46 -15.85 6.66
CA GLN A 125 14.07 -15.80 6.22
C GLN A 125 13.59 -14.35 5.96
N PHE A 126 13.93 -13.39 6.83
CA PHE A 126 13.58 -11.97 6.67
C PHE A 126 14.25 -11.31 5.45
N LYS A 127 15.37 -11.85 4.94
CA LYS A 127 15.96 -11.36 3.68
C LYS A 127 15.02 -11.57 2.50
N GLY A 128 14.23 -12.66 2.51
CA GLY A 128 13.27 -13.03 1.49
C GLY A 128 12.03 -12.14 1.40
N VAL A 129 11.84 -11.19 2.31
CA VAL A 129 10.74 -10.22 2.25
C VAL A 129 10.89 -9.34 1.00
N PRO A 130 9.91 -9.34 0.08
CA PRO A 130 9.93 -8.49 -1.11
C PRO A 130 9.99 -7.01 -0.73
N ARG A 131 10.80 -6.22 -1.44
CA ARG A 131 10.89 -4.77 -1.20
C ARG A 131 9.76 -4.02 -1.86
N PHE A 132 9.47 -4.37 -3.12
CA PHE A 132 8.44 -3.79 -3.94
C PHE A 132 7.59 -4.91 -4.53
N SER A 133 6.29 -4.67 -4.63
CA SER A 133 5.37 -5.57 -5.32
C SER A 133 4.26 -4.76 -5.97
N ASP A 134 4.00 -5.04 -7.25
CA ASP A 134 2.92 -4.43 -8.00
C ASP A 134 1.64 -5.23 -7.76
N VAL A 135 0.61 -4.57 -7.23
CA VAL A 135 -0.70 -5.14 -6.98
C VAL A 135 -1.75 -4.35 -7.76
N GLY A 136 -1.97 -4.77 -9.00
CA GLY A 136 -2.84 -4.07 -9.94
C GLY A 136 -2.28 -2.68 -10.26
N VAL A 137 -2.99 -1.63 -9.86
CA VAL A 137 -2.57 -0.23 -10.05
C VAL A 137 -1.82 0.36 -8.85
N VAL A 138 -1.58 -0.44 -7.80
CA VAL A 138 -0.95 0.01 -6.56
C VAL A 138 0.42 -0.65 -6.41
N LEU A 139 1.46 0.17 -6.28
CA LEU A 139 2.80 -0.29 -5.88
C LEU A 139 2.89 -0.34 -4.36
N VAL A 140 3.23 -1.51 -3.81
CA VAL A 140 3.44 -1.69 -2.37
C VAL A 140 4.93 -1.60 -2.05
N ASP A 141 5.34 -0.54 -1.34
CA ASP A 141 6.68 -0.41 -0.77
C ASP A 141 6.71 -0.97 0.66
N SER A 142 7.54 -2.00 0.86
CA SER A 142 7.68 -2.70 2.14
C SER A 142 8.95 -2.30 2.89
N CYS A 143 9.66 -1.25 2.46
CA CYS A 143 10.94 -0.84 3.04
C CYS A 143 10.84 -0.55 4.55
N VAL A 144 9.81 0.18 4.98
CA VAL A 144 9.61 0.54 6.40
C VAL A 144 9.29 -0.69 7.24
N VAL A 145 8.40 -1.56 6.73
CA VAL A 145 8.03 -2.80 7.42
C VAL A 145 9.25 -3.71 7.60
N LYS A 146 10.04 -3.87 6.55
CA LYS A 146 11.28 -4.65 6.57
C LYS A 146 12.29 -4.07 7.57
N ALA A 147 12.48 -2.74 7.57
CA ALA A 147 13.39 -2.07 8.50
C ALA A 147 12.98 -2.25 9.98
N ASN A 148 11.67 -2.29 10.27
CA ASN A 148 11.18 -2.49 11.64
C ASN A 148 11.21 -3.95 12.10
N MET A 149 11.10 -4.92 11.17
CA MET A 149 11.03 -6.34 11.53
C MET A 149 12.40 -7.03 11.65
N ILE A 150 13.40 -6.62 10.84
CA ILE A 150 14.75 -7.21 10.84
C ILE A 150 15.48 -7.11 12.19
N PRO A 151 15.38 -6.01 12.98
CA PRO A 151 16.09 -5.91 14.26
C PRO A 151 15.62 -6.90 15.33
N SER A 152 14.42 -7.48 15.20
CA SER A 152 13.81 -8.32 16.24
C SER A 152 14.62 -9.60 16.54
N PRO A 153 14.97 -10.46 15.56
CA PRO A 153 15.85 -11.61 15.81
C PRO A 153 17.26 -11.22 16.31
N MET A 154 17.78 -10.06 15.87
CA MET A 154 19.08 -9.57 16.33
C MET A 154 19.04 -9.18 17.81
N GLN A 155 17.94 -8.57 18.27
CA GLN A 155 17.73 -8.25 19.68
C GLN A 155 17.65 -9.52 20.55
N CYS A 156 16.96 -10.58 20.08
CA CYS A 156 16.96 -11.87 20.78
C CYS A 156 18.37 -12.45 20.95
N LEU A 157 19.20 -12.39 19.90
CA LEU A 157 20.59 -12.87 19.96
C LEU A 157 21.43 -12.03 20.92
N GLN A 158 21.28 -10.71 20.92
CA GLN A 158 21.98 -9.82 21.85
C GLN A 158 21.56 -10.09 23.30
N ALA A 159 20.28 -10.30 23.54
CA ALA A 159 19.77 -10.60 24.88
C ALA A 159 20.30 -11.96 25.39
N ILE A 160 20.43 -12.98 24.54
CA ILE A 160 21.12 -14.24 24.90
C ILE A 160 22.61 -13.99 25.23
N GLN A 161 23.30 -13.18 24.42
CA GLN A 161 24.71 -12.85 24.66
C GLN A 161 24.94 -12.10 25.98
N GLN A 162 23.97 -11.28 26.41
CA GLN A 162 24.02 -10.58 27.69
C GLN A 162 23.67 -11.50 28.87
N TYR A 163 22.72 -12.41 28.69
CA TYR A 163 22.25 -13.30 29.75
C TYR A 163 23.20 -14.47 30.06
N LEU A 164 23.90 -15.00 29.04
CA LEU A 164 24.84 -16.13 29.20
C LEU A 164 25.92 -15.89 30.27
N PRO A 165 26.62 -14.73 30.29
CA PRO A 165 27.58 -14.39 31.33
C PRO A 165 26.97 -14.30 32.74
N GLU A 166 25.76 -13.75 32.86
CA GLU A 166 25.06 -13.61 34.15
C GLU A 166 24.69 -14.98 34.72
N LEU A 167 24.16 -15.87 33.87
CA LEU A 167 23.83 -17.23 34.26
C LEU A 167 25.08 -18.03 34.66
N ALA A 168 26.18 -17.87 33.93
CA ALA A 168 27.46 -18.52 34.26
C ALA A 168 28.03 -18.05 35.60
N LEU A 169 27.90 -16.75 35.93
CA LEU A 169 28.29 -16.20 37.22
C LEU A 169 27.40 -16.72 38.36
N GLN A 170 26.07 -16.77 38.17
CA GLN A 170 25.15 -17.32 39.16
C GLN A 170 25.45 -18.78 39.48
N ARG A 171 25.66 -19.60 38.44
CA ARG A 171 25.98 -21.03 38.57
C ARG A 171 27.38 -21.30 39.15
N ALA A 172 28.31 -20.35 39.03
CA ALA A 172 29.65 -20.47 39.60
C ALA A 172 29.75 -20.01 41.06
N GLN A 173 28.72 -19.32 41.57
CA GLN A 173 28.61 -18.86 42.97
C GLN A 173 27.77 -19.80 43.85
N GLU A 174 27.04 -20.75 43.24
CA GLU A 174 26.44 -21.93 43.89
C GLU A 174 27.47 -23.06 44.06
#